data_AF-A0A497R4W5-F1
#
_entry.id   AF-A0A497R4W5-F1
#
_cell.length_a   1.000
_cell.length_b   1.000
_cell.length_c   1.000
_cell.angle_alpha   90.00
_cell.angle_beta   90.00
_cell.angle_gamma   90.00
#
_symmetry.space_group_name_H-M   'P 1'
#
loop_
_entity.id
_entity.type
_entity.pdbx_description
1 polymer ?
#
loop_
_entity_poly.entity_id
_entity_poly.type
_entity_poly.pdbx_seq_one_letter_code
_entity_poly.pdbx_strand_id
1 'polypeptide(L)' 'MIEAGVKISAVYPGSRTSEIGVRLAEIANESGIYFEFSTNEKVTTELTASAAIAGAPATVFMKSVGLNVAADSFV' A
#
# COMPACT_ATOMS: atom_id res chain seq x y z
N MET A 1 7.65 -9.14 -0.48
CA MET A 1 6.61 -8.64 -1.42
C MET A 1 7.11 -8.60 -2.86
N ILE A 2 8.27 -7.99 -3.14
CA ILE A 2 8.79 -7.82 -4.51
C ILE A 2 9.05 -9.19 -5.16
N GLU A 3 9.78 -10.06 -4.46
CA GLU A 3 10.01 -11.45 -4.89
C GLU A 3 8.72 -12.27 -5.03
N ALA A 4 7.63 -11.87 -4.36
CA ALA A 4 6.32 -12.51 -4.46
C ALA A 4 5.48 -11.98 -5.64
N GLY A 5 6.02 -11.07 -6.45
CA GLY A 5 5.36 -10.59 -7.66
C GLY A 5 4.29 -9.51 -7.45
N VAL A 6 4.30 -8.82 -6.30
CA VAL A 6 3.44 -7.64 -6.09
C VAL A 6 3.63 -6.63 -7.21
N LYS A 7 2.52 -6.11 -7.75
CA LYS A 7 2.49 -5.11 -8.82
C LYS A 7 2.07 -3.73 -8.34
N ILE A 8 1.30 -3.65 -7.26
CA ILE A 8 0.77 -2.40 -6.73
C ILE A 8 1.05 -2.34 -5.23
N SER A 9 1.61 -1.22 -4.76
CA SER A 9 1.78 -0.95 -3.34
C SER A 9 1.40 0.47 -3.02
N ALA A 10 0.79 0.70 -1.87
CA ALA A 10 0.50 2.06 -1.43
C ALA A 10 0.63 2.19 0.08
N VAL A 11 0.80 3.43 0.56
CA VAL A 11 0.94 3.73 1.98
C VAL A 11 0.41 5.13 2.31
N TYR A 12 -0.18 5.28 3.48
CA TYR A 12 -0.40 6.59 4.08
C TYR A 12 0.79 6.96 5.00
N PRO A 13 1.39 8.16 4.86
CA PRO A 13 2.51 8.57 5.70
C PRO A 13 2.21 8.51 7.20
N GLY A 14 3.12 7.90 7.97
CA GLY A 14 3.01 7.75 9.41
C GLY A 14 4.33 7.26 10.03
N SER A 15 4.44 7.29 11.36
CA SER A 15 5.66 6.87 12.06
C SER A 15 6.03 5.42 11.68
N ARG A 16 7.25 5.23 11.17
CA ARG A 16 7.81 4.01 10.53
C ARG A 16 7.21 3.60 9.17
N THR A 17 5.95 3.89 8.87
CA THR A 17 5.36 3.60 7.54
C THR A 17 5.86 4.55 6.46
N SER A 18 6.20 5.80 6.82
CA SER A 18 6.82 6.76 5.89
C SER A 18 8.19 6.28 5.40
N GLU A 19 9.00 5.67 6.26
CA GLU A 19 10.31 5.14 5.87
C GLU A 19 10.17 4.00 4.86
N ILE A 20 9.21 3.08 5.09
CA ILE A 20 8.88 2.01 4.13
C ILE A 20 8.43 2.62 2.80
N GLY A 21 7.55 3.62 2.85
CA GLY A 21 7.08 4.30 1.65
C GLY A 21 8.18 4.97 0.84
N VAL A 22 9.11 5.67 1.50
CA VAL A 22 10.26 6.30 0.83
C VAL A 22 11.12 5.24 0.15
N ARG A 23 11.45 4.14 0.85
CA ARG A 23 12.24 3.05 0.26
C ARG A 23 11.54 2.39 -0.92
N LEU A 24 10.22 2.19 -0.83
CA LEU A 24 9.44 1.65 -1.95
C LEU A 24 9.41 2.61 -3.13
N ALA A 25 9.26 3.90 -2.89
CA ALA A 25 9.30 4.91 -3.95
C ALA A 25 10.65 4.92 -4.70
N GLU A 26 11.77 4.79 -3.95
CA GLU A 26 13.13 4.74 -4.52
C GLU A 26 13.31 3.54 -5.46
N ILE A 27 12.77 2.37 -5.11
CA ILE A 27 12.97 1.12 -5.87
C ILE A 27 11.79 0.75 -6.77
N ALA A 28 10.72 1.55 -6.82
CA ALA A 28 9.46 1.17 -7.45
C ALA A 28 9.61 0.84 -8.94
N ASN A 29 10.28 1.73 -9.67
CA ASN A 29 10.52 1.58 -11.10
C ASN A 29 11.40 0.35 -11.39
N GLU A 30 12.51 0.22 -10.67
CA GLU A 30 13.45 -0.91 -10.80
C GLU A 30 12.81 -2.26 -10.47
N SER A 31 11.87 -2.26 -9.51
CA SER A 31 11.13 -3.45 -9.08
C SER A 31 9.89 -3.74 -9.94
N GLY A 32 9.58 -2.89 -10.92
CA GLY A 32 8.39 -3.03 -11.77
C GLY A 32 7.07 -2.97 -10.99
N ILE A 33 7.03 -2.19 -9.91
CA ILE A 33 5.85 -1.98 -9.06
C ILE A 33 5.33 -0.55 -9.22
N TYR A 34 4.01 -0.39 -9.26
CA TYR A 34 3.40 0.90 -9.03
C TYR A 34 3.39 1.19 -7.53
N PHE A 35 3.86 2.38 -7.14
CA PHE A 35 3.87 2.83 -5.76
C PHE A 35 3.31 4.25 -5.64
N GLU A 36 2.49 4.49 -4.62
CA GLU A 36 2.05 5.84 -4.26
C GLU A 36 1.93 6.07 -2.74
N PHE A 37 2.00 7.35 -2.37
CA PHE A 37 1.51 7.82 -1.08
C PHE A 37 0.06 8.27 -1.24
N SER A 38 -0.86 7.66 -0.48
CA SER A 38 -2.28 8.01 -0.52
C SER A 38 -2.65 9.01 0.58
N THR A 39 -3.90 9.47 0.58
CA THR A 39 -4.40 10.54 1.46
C THR A 39 -4.73 10.10 2.88
N ASN A 40 -5.07 8.83 3.11
CA ASN A 40 -5.30 8.21 4.41
C ASN A 40 -5.29 6.66 4.30
N GLU A 41 -5.37 5.95 5.43
CA GLU A 41 -5.34 4.49 5.48
C GLU A 41 -6.50 3.83 4.72
N LYS A 42 -7.68 4.46 4.73
CA LYS A 42 -8.86 4.00 3.99
C LYS A 42 -8.58 3.98 2.49
N VAL A 43 -8.14 5.10 1.93
CA VAL A 43 -7.83 5.23 0.49
C VAL A 43 -6.75 4.25 0.06
N THR A 44 -5.69 4.10 0.87
CA THR A 44 -4.64 3.10 0.59
C THR A 44 -5.19 1.67 0.54
N THR A 45 -6.09 1.34 1.47
CA THR A 45 -6.72 0.01 1.55
C THR A 45 -7.61 -0.25 0.34
N GLU A 46 -8.46 0.72 -0.04
CA GLU A 46 -9.39 0.59 -1.17
C GLU A 46 -8.65 0.49 -2.50
N LEU A 47 -7.59 1.26 -2.70
CA LEU A 47 -6.76 1.18 -3.89
C LEU A 47 -6.14 -0.22 -4.04
N THR A 48 -5.50 -0.72 -2.97
CA THR A 48 -4.80 -2.01 -3.01
C THR A 48 -5.76 -3.20 -3.07
N ALA A 49 -6.92 -3.11 -2.42
CA ALA A 49 -7.99 -4.10 -2.56
C ALA A 49 -8.55 -4.11 -3.98
N SER A 50 -8.81 -2.94 -4.57
CA SER A 50 -9.30 -2.82 -5.95
C SER A 50 -8.30 -3.40 -6.96
N ALA A 51 -7.00 -3.13 -6.76
CA ALA A 51 -5.93 -3.74 -7.54
C ALA A 51 -5.94 -5.28 -7.46
N ALA A 52 -6.06 -5.83 -6.24
CA ALA A 52 -6.14 -7.27 -6.03
C ALA A 52 -7.37 -7.89 -6.71
N ILE A 53 -8.54 -7.25 -6.62
CA ILE A 53 -9.78 -7.67 -7.29
C ILE A 53 -9.61 -7.65 -8.82
N ALA A 54 -8.89 -6.66 -9.36
CA ALA A 54 -8.57 -6.56 -10.78
C ALA A 54 -7.49 -7.58 -11.24
N GLY A 55 -7.00 -8.45 -10.36
CA GLY A 55 -6.01 -9.48 -10.68
C GLY A 55 -4.56 -9.02 -10.59
N ALA A 56 -4.29 -7.83 -10.06
CA ALA A 56 -2.94 -7.34 -9.80
C ALA A 56 -2.57 -7.56 -8.31
N PRO A 57 -1.62 -8.45 -7.97
CA PRO A 57 -1.22 -8.67 -6.59
C PRO A 57 -0.76 -7.36 -5.95
N ALA A 58 -1.36 -7.01 -4.81
CA ALA A 58 -1.17 -5.71 -4.19
C ALA A 58 -0.89 -5.81 -2.69
N THR A 59 -0.26 -4.79 -2.12
CA THR A 59 0.01 -4.71 -0.69
C THR A 59 -0.15 -3.30 -0.16
N VAL A 60 -0.62 -3.18 1.08
CA VAL A 60 -0.68 -1.93 1.83
C VAL A 60 0.14 -2.07 3.11
N PHE A 61 0.82 -1.01 3.50
CA PHE A 61 1.53 -0.92 4.79
C PHE A 61 0.81 0.04 5.71
N MET A 62 0.52 -0.40 6.93
CA MET A 62 0.00 0.46 7.99
C MET A 62 0.37 -0.09 9.37
N LYS A 63 0.35 0.76 10.39
CA LYS A 63 0.41 0.32 11.79
C LYS A 63 -0.95 -0.25 12.23
N SER A 64 -0.96 -1.02 13.31
CA SER A 64 -2.19 -1.60 13.88
C SER A 64 -3.32 -0.59 14.08
N VAL A 65 -3.06 0.61 14.62
CA VAL A 65 -4.13 1.60 14.82
C VAL A 65 -4.63 2.25 13.52
N GLY A 66 -3.87 2.16 12.43
CA GLY A 66 -4.32 2.59 11.10
C GLY A 66 -5.44 1.70 10.56
N LEU A 67 -5.47 0.43 11.00
CA LEU A 67 -6.56 -0.49 10.68
C LEU A 67 -7.91 0.00 11.21
N ASN A 68 -7.93 0.76 12.31
CA ASN A 68 -9.18 1.36 12.82
C ASN A 68 -9.76 2.39 11.85
N VAL A 69 -8.89 3.12 11.12
CA VAL A 69 -9.31 4.11 10.11
C VAL A 69 -9.78 3.40 8.84
N ALA A 70 -9.14 2.29 8.47
CA ALA A 70 -9.48 1.50 7.30
C ALA A 70 -10.61 0.47 7.51
N ALA A 71 -11.13 0.34 8.74
CA ALA A 71 -12.07 -0.72 9.10
C ALA A 71 -13.37 -0.69 8.28
N ASP A 72 -13.82 0.51 7.89
CA ASP A 72 -15.01 0.70 7.07
C ASP A 72 -14.86 0.17 5.64
N SER A 73 -13.64 0.00 5.14
CA SER A 73 -13.36 -0.62 3.84
C SER A 73 -13.48 -2.15 3.84
N PHE A 74 -13.62 -2.80 5.00
CA PHE A 74 -13.72 -4.26 5.13
C PHE A 74 -15.16 -4.76 5.31
N VAL A 75 -16.15 -3.87 5.40
CA VAL A 75 -17.58 -4.17 5.56
C VAL A 75 -18.36 -3.87 4.28
#